data_AF-A0A3N5CB37-F1
#
_entry.id   AF-A0A3N5CB37-F1
#
_cell.length_a   1.000
_cell.length_b   1.000
_cell.length_c   1.000
_cell.angle_alpha   90.00
_cell.angle_beta   90.00
_cell.angle_gamma   90.00
#
_symmetry.space_group_name_H-M   'P 1'
#
loop_
_entity.id
_entity.type
_entity.pdbx_description
1 polymer ?
#
loop_
_entity_poly.entity_id
_entity_poly.type
_entity_poly.pdbx_seq_one_letter_code
_entity_poly.pdbx_strand_id
1 'polypeptide(L)' 'MKASPVFLATMYFLIGIGFMYLALQSADETIWNAATIIFTVIAALNIGVAIRMMARYYAKKLNDNKKE' A
#
# COMPACT_ATOMS: atom_id res chain seq x y z
N MET A 1 19.10 -1.96 -12.90
CA MET A 1 18.27 -3.08 -12.41
C MET A 1 16.81 -2.64 -12.43
N LYS A 2 15.91 -3.30 -13.16
CA LYS A 2 14.47 -2.98 -13.11
C LYS A 2 13.90 -3.61 -11.83
N ALA A 3 13.46 -2.81 -10.88
CA ALA A 3 12.81 -3.34 -9.68
C ALA A 3 11.59 -4.17 -10.07
N SER A 4 11.43 -5.36 -9.48
CA SER A 4 10.27 -6.22 -9.75
C SER A 4 8.98 -5.48 -9.32
N PRO A 5 7.97 -5.33 -10.19
CA PRO A 5 6.72 -4.66 -9.84
C PRO A 5 6.03 -5.27 -8.63
N VAL A 6 6.17 -6.59 -8.44
CA VAL A 6 5.60 -7.30 -7.28
C VAL A 6 6.37 -6.96 -6.01
N PHE A 7 7.70 -6.98 -6.05
CA PHE A 7 8.54 -6.61 -4.90
C PHE A 7 8.22 -5.19 -4.43
N LEU A 8 8.11 -4.24 -5.37
CA LEU A 8 7.80 -2.86 -5.04
C LEU A 8 6.39 -2.70 -4.48
N ALA A 9 5.39 -3.44 -5.00
CA ALA A 9 4.04 -3.46 -4.43
C ALA A 9 4.03 -4.01 -3.00
N THR A 10 4.77 -5.09 -2.73
CA THR A 10 4.91 -5.65 -1.37
C THR A 10 5.57 -4.66 -0.42
N MET A 11 6.61 -3.94 -0.86
CA MET A 11 7.26 -2.90 -0.06
C MET A 11 6.28 -1.78 0.32
N TYR A 12 5.54 -1.24 -0.66
CA TYR A 12 4.51 -0.23 -0.39
C TYR A 12 3.45 -0.75 0.59
N PHE A 13 3.03 -2.00 0.47
CA PHE A 13 2.06 -2.59 1.38
C PHE A 13 2.59 -2.68 2.81
N LEU A 14 3.83 -3.17 3.00
CA LEU A 14 4.47 -3.28 4.31
C LEU A 14 4.69 -1.91 4.95
N ILE A 15 5.14 -0.92 4.18
CA ILE A 15 5.27 0.47 4.65
C ILE A 15 3.90 1.01 5.08
N GLY A 16 2.85 0.75 4.29
CA GLY A 16 1.48 1.14 4.63
C GLY A 16 0.99 0.53 5.95
N ILE A 17 1.28 -0.76 6.20
CA ILE A 17 0.99 -1.41 7.49
C ILE A 17 1.77 -0.74 8.62
N GLY A 18 3.05 -0.41 8.40
CA GLY A 18 3.86 0.32 9.39
C GLY A 18 3.24 1.67 9.77
N PHE A 19 2.79 2.45 8.79
CA PHE A 19 2.08 3.71 9.06
C PHE A 19 0.73 3.50 9.71
N MET A 20 0.01 2.43 9.38
CA MET A 20 -1.24 2.07 10.07
C MET A 20 -0.99 1.76 11.55
N TYR A 21 0.09 1.06 11.88
CA TYR A 21 0.49 0.81 13.27
C TYR A 21 0.80 2.13 14.01
N LEU A 22 1.54 3.05 13.37
CA LEU A 22 1.83 4.36 13.95
C LEU A 22 0.56 5.20 14.14
N ALA A 23 -0.40 5.13 13.23
CA ALA A 23 -1.69 5.79 13.36
C ALA A 23 -2.47 5.27 14.58
N LEU A 24 -2.51 3.94 14.77
CA LEU A 24 -3.16 3.33 15.93
C LEU A 24 -2.47 3.72 17.24
N GLN A 25 -1.13 3.76 17.26
CA GLN A 25 -0.38 4.17 18.44
C GLN A 25 -0.55 5.66 18.77
N SER A 26 -0.83 6.49 17.76
CA SER A 26 -1.04 7.93 17.94
C SER A 26 -2.49 8.29 18.27
N ALA A 27 -3.41 7.34 18.16
CA ALA A 27 -4.79 7.51 18.54
C ALA A 27 -4.88 7.41 20.07
N ASP A 28 -4.67 8.54 20.76
CA ASP A 28 -4.91 8.67 22.20
C ASP A 28 -6.43 8.74 22.47
N GLU A 29 -6.93 9.88 22.97
CA GLU A 29 -8.34 10.04 23.35
C GLU A 29 -9.28 10.01 22.15
N THR A 30 -8.83 10.52 21.00
CA THR A 30 -9.62 10.53 19.76
C THR A 30 -8.74 10.34 18.53
N ILE A 31 -9.36 9.86 17.46
CA ILE A 31 -8.73 9.72 16.13
C ILE A 31 -8.49 11.05 15.40
N TRP A 32 -8.98 12.17 15.95
CA TRP A 32 -8.97 13.49 15.30
C TRP A 32 -7.68 14.28 15.50
N ASN A 33 -6.69 13.71 16.18
CA ASN A 33 -5.40 14.37 16.31
C ASN A 33 -4.64 14.37 14.97
N ALA A 34 -3.83 15.41 14.76
CA ALA A 34 -3.12 15.62 13.51
C ALA A 34 -2.20 14.44 13.14
N ALA A 35 -1.50 13.84 14.11
CA ALA A 35 -0.59 12.73 13.87
C ALA A 35 -1.33 11.50 13.32
N THR A 36 -2.43 11.11 13.94
CA THR A 36 -3.27 9.97 13.51
C THR A 36 -3.81 10.18 12.11
N ILE A 37 -4.30 11.38 11.79
CA ILE A 37 -4.81 11.70 10.46
C ILE A 37 -3.69 11.61 9.42
N ILE A 38 -2.52 12.20 9.69
CA ILE A 38 -1.37 12.17 8.77
C ILE A 38 -0.92 10.72 8.52
N PHE A 39 -0.74 9.93 9.57
CA PHE A 39 -0.32 8.54 9.44
C PHE A 39 -1.36 7.69 8.70
N THR A 40 -2.66 7.93 8.95
CA THR A 40 -3.75 7.24 8.25
C THR A 40 -3.76 7.56 6.76
N VAL A 41 -3.59 8.84 6.38
CA VAL A 41 -3.52 9.25 4.97
C VAL A 41 -2.30 8.61 4.29
N ILE A 42 -1.14 8.62 4.93
CA ILE A 42 0.07 8.00 4.37
C ILE A 42 -0.12 6.48 4.22
N ALA A 43 -0.71 5.82 5.22
CA ALA A 43 -1.03 4.39 5.15
C ALA A 43 -1.96 4.07 3.97
N ALA A 44 -3.04 4.83 3.82
CA ALA A 44 -4.01 4.65 2.74
C ALA A 44 -3.39 4.85 1.34
N LEU A 45 -2.54 5.87 1.17
CA LEU A 45 -1.82 6.10 -0.09
C LEU A 45 -0.89 4.93 -0.43
N ASN A 46 -0.11 4.45 0.55
CA ASN A 46 0.80 3.31 0.36
C ASN A 46 0.06 2.03 -0.01
N ILE A 47 -0.98 1.68 0.74
CA ILE A 47 -1.81 0.49 0.47
C ILE A 47 -2.50 0.61 -0.89
N GLY A 48 -3.05 1.80 -1.22
CA GLY A 48 -3.69 2.04 -2.51
C GLY A 48 -2.74 1.88 -3.70
N VAL A 49 -1.49 2.35 -3.56
CA VAL A 49 -0.44 2.13 -4.58
C VAL A 49 -0.11 0.65 -4.72
N ALA A 50 0.08 -0.07 -3.60
CA ALA A 50 0.36 -1.50 -3.61
C ALA A 50 -0.74 -2.32 -4.30
N ILE A 51 -2.02 -2.04 -3.97
CA ILE A 51 -3.18 -2.68 -4.59
C ILE A 51 -3.20 -2.39 -6.09
N ARG A 52 -3.03 -1.13 -6.49
CA ARG A 52 -3.05 -0.74 -7.91
C ARG A 52 -1.93 -1.43 -8.70
N MET A 53 -0.73 -1.52 -8.12
CA MET A 53 0.40 -2.20 -8.76
C MET A 53 0.16 -3.69 -8.92
N MET A 54 -0.32 -4.36 -7.87
CA MET A 54 -0.69 -5.78 -7.95
C MET A 54 -1.81 -6.02 -8.97
N ALA A 55 -2.86 -5.22 -8.97
CA ALA A 55 -3.96 -5.34 -9.93
C ALA A 55 -3.46 -5.25 -11.39
N ARG A 56 -2.58 -4.29 -11.69
CA ARG A 56 -1.96 -4.16 -13.02
C ARG A 56 -1.08 -5.35 -13.38
N TYR A 57 -0.32 -5.86 -12.42
CA TYR A 57 0.53 -7.04 -12.63
C TYR A 57 -0.32 -8.28 -12.98
N TYR A 58 -1.37 -8.55 -12.21
CA TYR A 58 -2.26 -9.69 -12.46
C TYR A 58 -3.05 -9.53 -13.76
N ALA A 59 -3.56 -8.33 -14.06
CA ALA A 59 -4.25 -8.06 -15.32
C ALA A 59 -3.35 -8.31 -16.54
N LYS A 60 -2.08 -7.89 -16.47
CA LYS A 60 -1.11 -8.18 -17.52
C LYS A 60 -0.86 -9.68 -17.65
N LYS A 61 -0.58 -10.37 -16.54
CA LYS A 61 -0.31 -11.81 -16.52
C LYS A 61 -1.46 -12.64 -17.11
N LEU A 62 -2.71 -12.27 -16.82
CA LEU A 62 -3.89 -12.92 -17.39
C LEU A 62 -4.00 -12.73 -18.90
N ASN A 63 -3.70 -11.53 -19.40
CA ASN A 63 -3.72 -11.24 -20.83
C ASN A 63 -2.60 -11.95 -21.60
N ASP A 64 -1.43 -12.11 -20.97
CA ASP A 64 -0.31 -12.85 -21.56
C ASP A 64 -0.67 -14.34 -21.71
N ASN A 65 -1.29 -14.96 -20.69
CA ASN A 65 -1.77 -16.34 -20.73
C ASN A 65 -2.89 -16.63 -21.75
N LYS A 66 -3.62 -15.60 -22.22
CA LYS A 66 -4.70 -15.76 -23.21
C LYS A 66 -4.19 -15.72 -24.66
N LYS A 67 -2.92 -15.32 -24.85
CA LYS A 67 -2.28 -15.21 -26.18
C LYS A 67 -1.46 -16.46 -26.55
N GLU A 68 -1.18 -17.33 -25.59
CA GLU A 68 -0.66 -18.69 -25.78
C GLU A 68 -1.81 -19.68 -26.02
#